data_AF-A0A8T4QZJ5-F1
#
_entry.id   AF-A0A8T4QZJ5-F1
#
_cell.length_a   1.000
_cell.length_b   1.000
_cell.length_c   1.000
_cell.angle_alpha   90.00
_cell.angle_beta   90.00
_cell.angle_gamma   90.00
#
_symmetry.space_group_name_H-M   'P 1'
#
loop_
_entity.id
_entity.type
_entity.pdbx_description
1 polymer ?
#
loop_
_entity_poly.entity_id
_entity_poly.type
_entity_poly.pdbx_seq_one_letter_code
_entity_poly.pdbx_strand_id
1 'polypeptide(L)'
;MGRKQLIKILANGIALVSVHKIIEQYTNKPESIKHVKDEIRDYSTTVFDNSQLRKWRKEELTLIKESAIKYAKNKLISYSDIKVNDSIIEEFVTDTMQDLILLS
;
A
#
# COMPACT_ATOMS: atom_id res chain seq x y z
N MET A 1 7.17 15.12 -13.37
CA MET A 1 7.72 13.90 -12.73
C MET A 1 8.03 12.84 -13.79
N GLY A 2 9.16 12.16 -13.64
CA GLY A 2 9.55 11.06 -14.53
C GLY A 2 8.84 9.74 -14.19
N ARG A 3 8.77 8.81 -15.15
CA ARG A 3 8.07 7.50 -14.99
C ARG A 3 8.61 6.69 -13.81
N LYS A 4 9.93 6.62 -13.65
CA LYS A 4 10.59 5.94 -12.51
C LYS A 4 10.22 6.55 -11.15
N GLN A 5 9.98 7.86 -11.11
CA GLN A 5 9.60 8.55 -9.88
C GLN A 5 8.15 8.25 -9.49
N LEU A 6 7.23 8.22 -10.47
CA LEU A 6 5.85 7.82 -10.23
C LEU A 6 5.74 6.37 -9.75
N ILE A 7 6.54 5.44 -10.31
CA ILE A 7 6.60 4.06 -9.82
C ILE A 7 6.95 4.01 -8.34
N LYS A 8 7.95 4.79 -7.89
CA LYS A 8 8.32 4.87 -6.48
C LYS A 8 7.21 5.46 -5.61
N ILE A 9 6.55 6.51 -6.08
CA ILE A 9 5.44 7.16 -5.36
C ILE A 9 4.28 6.18 -5.19
N LEU A 10 3.89 5.49 -6.27
CA LEU A 10 2.84 4.48 -6.22
C LEU A 10 3.22 3.33 -5.28
N ALA A 11 4.42 2.77 -5.42
CA ALA A 11 4.88 1.70 -4.56
C ALA A 11 4.84 2.09 -3.08
N ASN A 12 5.31 3.29 -2.73
CA ASN A 12 5.27 3.80 -1.37
C ASN A 12 3.84 4.01 -0.88
N GLY A 13 2.98 4.64 -1.68
CA GLY A 13 1.59 4.89 -1.30
C GLY A 13 0.79 3.61 -1.11
N ILE A 14 0.92 2.64 -2.01
CA ILE A 14 0.30 1.31 -1.90
C ILE A 14 0.79 0.61 -0.64
N ALA A 15 2.11 0.63 -0.38
CA ALA A 15 2.67 0.05 0.83
C ALA A 15 2.07 0.70 2.08
N LEU A 16 1.97 2.04 2.13
CA LEU A 16 1.37 2.74 3.25
C LEU A 16 -0.09 2.35 3.44
N VAL A 17 -0.92 2.41 2.39
CA VAL A 17 -2.33 2.00 2.48
C VAL A 17 -2.44 0.56 2.99
N SER A 18 -1.64 -0.36 2.44
CA SER A 18 -1.65 -1.78 2.83
C SER A 18 -1.25 -1.96 4.29
N VAL A 19 -0.20 -1.28 4.74
CA VAL A 19 0.26 -1.32 6.14
C VAL A 19 -0.82 -0.78 7.07
N HIS A 20 -1.48 0.31 6.72
CA HIS A 20 -2.54 0.87 7.56
C HIS A 20 -3.78 -0.01 7.57
N LYS A 21 -4.15 -0.66 6.45
CA LYS A 21 -5.21 -1.69 6.43
C LYS A 21 -4.85 -2.89 7.33
N ILE A 22 -3.59 -3.33 7.31
CA ILE A 22 -3.10 -4.39 8.21
C ILE A 22 -3.18 -3.93 9.68
N ILE A 23 -2.72 -2.72 9.98
CA ILE A 23 -2.79 -2.16 11.34
C ILE A 23 -4.25 -2.10 11.78
N GLU A 24 -5.16 -1.62 10.94
CA GLU A 24 -6.60 -1.55 11.25
C GLU A 24 -7.17 -2.91 11.64
N GLN A 25 -6.82 -3.98 10.91
CA GLN A 25 -7.34 -5.32 11.17
C GLN A 25 -6.69 -6.04 12.35
N TYR A 26 -5.39 -5.82 12.58
CA TYR A 26 -4.59 -6.60 13.53
C TYR A 26 -4.15 -5.83 14.78
N THR A 27 -4.47 -4.53 14.90
CA THR A 27 -4.15 -3.75 16.10
C THR A 27 -5.10 -4.07 17.25
N ASN A 28 -4.57 -4.06 18.48
CA ASN A 28 -5.34 -4.14 19.71
C ASN A 28 -5.69 -2.75 20.29
N LYS A 29 -5.44 -1.66 19.54
CA LYS A 29 -5.60 -0.27 19.98
C LYS A 29 -6.77 0.42 19.27
N PRO A 30 -8.01 0.25 19.75
CA PRO A 30 -9.20 0.77 19.08
C PRO A 30 -9.20 2.30 18.92
N GLU A 31 -8.54 3.03 19.84
CA GLU A 31 -8.39 4.48 19.79
C GLU A 31 -7.62 4.97 18.56
N SER A 32 -6.74 4.14 18.00
CA SER A 32 -5.93 4.47 16.83
C SER A 32 -6.66 4.21 15.51
N ILE A 33 -7.72 3.40 15.52
CA ILE A 33 -8.42 2.95 14.31
C ILE A 33 -8.98 4.12 13.50
N LYS A 34 -9.55 5.14 14.16
CA LYS A 34 -10.11 6.30 13.45
C LYS A 34 -9.03 7.04 12.66
N HIS A 35 -7.88 7.27 13.28
CA HIS A 35 -6.75 7.95 12.64
C HIS A 35 -6.21 7.13 11.46
N VAL A 36 -6.04 5.82 11.67
CA VAL A 36 -5.61 4.88 10.62
C VAL A 36 -6.56 4.88 9.43
N LYS A 37 -7.88 4.95 9.65
CA LYS A 37 -8.88 5.04 8.57
C LYS A 37 -8.79 6.34 7.78
N ASP A 38 -8.60 7.46 8.45
CA ASP A 38 -8.42 8.75 7.78
C ASP A 38 -7.14 8.73 6.93
N GLU A 39 -6.05 8.18 7.45
CA GLU A 39 -4.79 8.00 6.70
C GLU A 39 -4.96 7.08 5.48
N ILE A 40 -5.67 5.95 5.62
CA ILE A 40 -5.99 5.06 4.49
C ILE A 40 -6.68 5.86 3.38
N ARG A 41 -7.72 6.64 3.71
CA ARG A 41 -8.47 7.42 2.72
C ARG A 41 -7.57 8.43 1.99
N ASP A 42 -6.76 9.17 2.73
CA ASP A 42 -5.95 10.25 2.18
C ASP A 42 -4.81 9.69 1.30
N TYR A 43 -4.15 8.62 1.73
CA TYR A 43 -3.15 7.91 0.93
C TYR A 43 -3.78 7.25 -0.31
N SER A 44 -4.94 6.60 -0.16
CA SER A 44 -5.65 5.96 -1.27
C SER A 44 -6.03 6.97 -2.36
N THR A 45 -6.53 8.15 -1.97
CA THR A 45 -6.87 9.23 -2.92
C THR A 45 -5.63 9.65 -3.71
N THR A 46 -4.52 9.88 -3.01
CA THR A 46 -3.25 10.27 -3.65
C THR A 46 -2.72 9.19 -4.60
N VAL A 47 -2.80 7.91 -4.20
CA VAL A 47 -2.38 6.79 -5.04
C VAL A 47 -3.27 6.68 -6.29
N PHE A 48 -4.57 6.80 -6.12
CA PHE A 48 -5.54 6.77 -7.21
C PHE A 48 -5.25 7.88 -8.22
N ASP A 49 -5.11 9.13 -7.78
CA ASP A 49 -4.84 10.25 -8.68
C ASP A 49 -3.54 10.05 -9.46
N ASN A 50 -2.49 9.56 -8.80
CA ASN A 50 -1.21 9.26 -9.46
C ASN A 50 -1.29 8.05 -10.40
N SER A 51 -2.16 7.07 -10.11
CA SER A 51 -2.35 5.89 -10.96
C SER A 51 -3.04 6.27 -12.27
N GLN A 52 -3.97 7.23 -12.24
CA GLN A 52 -4.70 7.69 -13.42
C GLN A 52 -3.86 8.55 -14.39
N LEU A 53 -2.70 9.06 -13.98
CA LEU A 53 -1.88 9.94 -14.82
C LEU A 53 -1.39 9.25 -16.11
N ARG A 54 -1.27 7.91 -16.12
CA ARG A 54 -0.68 7.14 -17.23
C ARG A 54 -1.21 5.71 -17.29
N LYS A 55 -1.07 5.09 -18.46
CA LYS A 55 -1.24 3.64 -18.61
C LYS A 55 0.02 2.88 -18.15
N TRP A 56 -0.18 1.95 -17.24
CA TRP A 56 0.88 1.12 -16.65
C TRP A 56 1.07 -0.15 -17.45
N ARG A 57 2.33 -0.50 -17.72
CA ARG A 57 2.67 -1.80 -18.35
C ARG A 57 2.75 -2.88 -17.30
N LYS A 58 2.53 -4.14 -17.70
CA LYS A 58 2.61 -5.31 -16.81
C LYS A 58 3.92 -5.36 -16.01
N GLU A 59 5.05 -5.11 -16.67
CA GLU A 59 6.37 -5.06 -16.02
C GLU A 59 6.45 -3.99 -14.94
N GLU A 60 5.81 -2.84 -15.15
CA GLU A 60 5.81 -1.73 -14.20
C GLU A 60 4.89 -2.01 -13.02
N LEU A 61 3.75 -2.65 -13.27
CA LEU A 61 2.87 -3.14 -12.21
C LEU A 61 3.60 -4.17 -11.34
N THR A 62 4.37 -5.09 -11.93
CA THR A 62 5.22 -6.02 -11.18
C THR A 62 6.25 -5.26 -10.33
N LEU A 63 6.96 -4.28 -10.90
CA LEU A 63 7.93 -3.47 -10.16
C LEU A 63 7.30 -2.68 -9.01
N ILE A 64 6.11 -2.11 -9.23
CA ILE A 64 5.33 -1.42 -8.20
C ILE A 64 4.98 -2.40 -7.08
N LYS A 65 4.47 -3.59 -7.42
CA LYS A 65 4.09 -4.62 -6.45
C LYS A 65 5.26 -5.08 -5.60
N GLU A 66 6.37 -5.49 -6.21
CA GLU A 66 7.56 -5.96 -5.50
C GLU A 66 8.15 -4.88 -4.59
N SER A 67 8.19 -3.64 -5.09
CA SER A 67 8.63 -2.49 -4.30
C SER A 67 7.70 -2.25 -3.12
N ALA A 68 6.38 -2.25 -3.35
CA ALA A 68 5.38 -2.04 -2.31
C ALA A 68 5.45 -3.10 -1.20
N ILE A 69 5.59 -4.39 -1.57
CA ILE A 69 5.77 -5.49 -0.61
C ILE A 69 7.02 -5.24 0.24
N LYS A 70 8.15 -4.92 -0.37
CA LYS A 70 9.39 -4.63 0.35
C LYS A 70 9.24 -3.45 1.33
N TYR A 71 8.58 -2.38 0.90
CA TYR A 71 8.32 -1.23 1.75
C TYR A 71 7.36 -1.57 2.90
N ALA A 72 6.30 -2.33 2.64
CA ALA A 72 5.33 -2.75 3.64
C ALA A 72 5.98 -3.63 4.72
N LYS A 73 6.77 -4.64 4.31
CA LYS A 73 7.55 -5.49 5.23
C LYS A 73 8.45 -4.64 6.13
N ASN A 74 9.24 -3.73 5.55
CA ASN A 74 10.13 -2.86 6.32
C ASN A 74 9.38 -1.96 7.31
N LYS A 75 8.21 -1.45 6.93
CA LYS A 75 7.41 -0.57 7.80
C LYS A 75 6.79 -1.35 8.95
N LEU A 76 6.29 -2.56 8.71
CA LEU A 76 5.68 -3.42 9.73
C LEU A 76 6.68 -3.93 10.77
N ILE A 77 7.97 -4.03 10.45
CA ILE A 77 9.02 -4.35 11.45
C ILE A 77 9.00 -3.35 12.62
N SER A 78 8.56 -2.11 12.40
CA SER A 78 8.47 -1.08 13.45
C SER A 78 7.27 -1.27 14.40
N TYR A 79 6.33 -2.16 14.06
CA TYR A 79 5.11 -2.43 14.84
C TYR A 79 5.24 -3.78 15.56
N SER A 80 5.83 -3.77 16.76
CA SER A 80 6.10 -4.98 17.54
C SER A 80 4.86 -5.76 17.97
N ASP A 81 3.70 -5.09 18.02
CA ASP A 81 2.40 -5.63 18.40
C ASP A 81 1.66 -6.34 17.26
N ILE A 82 2.11 -6.17 16.02
CA ILE A 82 1.46 -6.74 14.83
C ILE A 82 2.27 -7.94 14.35
N LYS A 83 1.66 -9.13 14.45
CA LYS A 83 2.24 -10.40 13.99
C LYS A 83 1.51 -10.86 12.74
N VAL A 84 2.03 -10.49 11.57
CA VAL A 84 1.55 -10.96 10.27
C VAL A 84 2.67 -11.67 9.53
N ASN A 85 2.32 -12.68 8.75
CA ASN A 85 3.27 -13.38 7.89
C ASN A 85 3.41 -12.67 6.53
N ASP A 86 4.42 -13.06 5.77
CA ASP A 86 4.71 -12.46 4.46
C ASP A 86 3.55 -12.64 3.46
N SER A 87 2.84 -13.77 3.50
CA SER A 87 1.70 -14.04 2.62
C SER A 87 0.56 -13.04 2.80
N ILE A 88 0.24 -12.69 4.06
CA ILE A 88 -0.78 -11.68 4.37
C ILE A 88 -0.35 -10.32 3.82
N ILE A 89 0.93 -9.94 4.01
CA ILE A 89 1.42 -8.65 3.48
C ILE A 89 1.28 -8.58 1.96
N GLU A 90 1.59 -9.68 1.27
CA GLU A 90 1.47 -9.78 -0.19
C GLU A 90 0.01 -9.72 -0.67
N GLU A 91 -0.91 -10.34 0.07
CA GLU A 91 -2.35 -10.29 -0.17
C GLU A 91 -2.87 -8.85 -0.07
N PHE A 92 -2.64 -8.18 1.05
CA PHE A 92 -3.07 -6.78 1.26
C PHE A 92 -2.51 -5.81 0.21
N VAL A 93 -1.25 -5.99 -0.19
CA VAL A 93 -0.65 -5.19 -1.26
C VAL A 93 -1.34 -5.48 -2.59
N THR A 94 -1.62 -6.74 -2.90
CA THR A 94 -2.29 -7.13 -4.14
C THR A 94 -3.71 -6.56 -4.21
N ASP A 95 -4.48 -6.69 -3.13
CA ASP A 95 -5.84 -6.17 -3.04
C ASP A 95 -5.85 -4.64 -3.16
N THR A 96 -4.94 -3.97 -2.45
CA THR A 96 -4.80 -2.51 -2.55
C THR A 96 -4.41 -2.05 -3.96
N MET A 97 -3.61 -2.82 -4.68
CA MET A 97 -3.32 -2.54 -6.09
C MET A 97 -4.55 -2.73 -6.97
N GLN A 98 -5.35 -3.77 -6.75
CA GLN A 98 -6.59 -3.98 -7.49
C GLN A 98 -7.58 -2.83 -7.25
N ASP A 99 -7.75 -2.42 -5.99
CA ASP A 99 -8.62 -1.33 -5.57
C ASP A 99 -8.22 0.01 -6.21
N LEU A 100 -6.93 0.33 -6.23
CA LEU A 100 -6.45 1.70 -6.50
C LEU A 100 -5.83 1.91 -7.88
N ILE A 101 -5.34 0.84 -8.51
CA ILE A 101 -4.72 0.92 -9.83
C ILE A 101 -5.66 0.41 -10.94
N LEU A 102 -6.88 -0.05 -10.61
CA LEU A 102 -7.82 -0.63 -11.58
C LEU A 102 -7.08 -1.63 -12.48
N LEU A 103 -6.74 -2.77 -11.91
CA LEU A 103 -6.38 -3.94 -12.72
C LEU A 103 -7.66 -4.43 -13.44
N SER A 104 -8.15 -3.65 -14.40
CA SER A 104 -9.22 -4.02 -15.33
C SER A 104 -8.65 -4.78 -16.52
#